data_AF-A0A969JZM5-F1
#
_entry.id   AF-A0A969JZM5-F1
#
_cell.length_a   1.000
_cell.length_b   1.000
_cell.length_c   1.000
_cell.angle_alpha   90.00
_cell.angle_beta   90.00
_cell.angle_gamma   90.00
#
_symmetry.space_group_name_H-M   'P 1'
#
loop_
_entity.id
_entity.type
_entity.pdbx_description
1 polymer ?
#
loop_
_entity_poly.entity_id
_entity_poly.type
_entity_poly.pdbx_seq_one_letter_code
_entity_poly.pdbx_strand_id
1 'polypeptide(L)'
;MDAPTQLTTFRAMGIALFATVVVFMIGASAAAYFRQWPLPADPLAQLTVIANDRIGWPAQAILFPVAYLVTAVLFAIIAVNLSDSTSRWLAVGATLLFFAGFLLWLPISIDRLQLGANAAELIRTYDPSAPPTVMGGASWVFWSQTLCILAAMALMGAALAMAGVLPTLGWVITGLAVAGMALGTLVMHDWPPFMSYVILLVMAVGLMRTG
;
A
#
# COMPACT_ATOMS: atom_id res chain seq x y z
N MET A 1 8.99 14.44 26.75
CA MET A 1 8.58 13.03 26.89
C MET A 1 9.83 12.26 27.21
N ASP A 2 9.84 11.50 28.30
CA ASP A 2 11.07 10.84 28.74
C ASP A 2 11.36 9.64 27.84
N ALA A 3 12.65 9.33 27.64
CA ALA A 3 13.11 8.30 26.69
C ALA A 3 12.39 6.93 26.81
N PRO A 4 12.04 6.42 28.01
CA PRO A 4 11.32 5.15 28.15
C PRO A 4 9.91 5.16 27.54
N THR A 5 9.19 6.29 27.68
CA THR A 5 7.83 6.45 27.14
C THR A 5 7.86 6.54 25.61
N GLN A 6 8.89 7.18 25.06
CA GLN A 6 9.09 7.31 23.62
C GLN A 6 9.37 5.95 22.95
N LEU A 7 10.26 5.14 23.53
CA LEU A 7 10.56 3.78 23.05
C LEU A 7 9.34 2.86 23.10
N THR A 8 8.55 2.96 24.17
CA THR A 8 7.30 2.18 24.32
C THR A 8 6.30 2.55 23.22
N THR A 9 6.23 3.84 22.86
CA THR A 9 5.35 4.32 21.80
C THR A 9 5.78 3.80 20.43
N PHE A 10 7.08 3.85 20.09
CA PHE A 10 7.58 3.29 18.83
C PHE A 10 7.33 1.80 18.72
N ARG A 11 7.49 1.05 19.82
CA ARG A 11 7.17 -0.38 19.86
C ARG A 11 5.68 -0.65 19.59
N ALA A 12 4.79 0.12 20.22
CA ALA A 12 3.35 0.02 19.98
C ALA A 12 2.99 0.36 18.51
N MET A 13 3.62 1.38 17.94
CA MET A 13 3.46 1.71 16.52
C MET A 13 3.97 0.59 15.61
N GLY A 14 5.07 -0.07 15.96
CA GLY A 14 5.56 -1.25 15.24
C GLY A 14 4.55 -2.39 15.22
N ILE A 15 3.91 -2.68 16.36
CA ILE A 15 2.87 -3.73 16.46
C ILE A 15 1.64 -3.36 15.62
N ALA A 16 1.17 -2.11 15.72
CA ALA A 16 0.03 -1.64 14.95
C ALA A 16 0.33 -1.64 13.44
N LEU A 17 1.55 -1.26 13.05
CA LEU A 17 1.98 -1.29 11.65
C LEU A 17 2.08 -2.74 11.15
N PHE A 18 2.59 -3.66 11.96
CA PHE A 18 2.62 -5.09 11.64
C PHE A 18 1.21 -5.63 11.36
N ALA A 19 0.26 -5.34 12.25
CA ALA A 19 -1.14 -5.73 12.05
C ALA A 19 -1.72 -5.12 10.75
N THR A 20 -1.40 -3.86 10.46
CA THR A 20 -1.81 -3.18 9.21
C THR A 20 -1.23 -3.85 7.97
N VAL A 21 0.04 -4.27 8.02
CA VAL A 21 0.69 -5.02 6.94
C VAL A 21 0.03 -6.38 6.72
N VAL A 22 -0.36 -7.08 7.78
CA VAL A 22 -1.14 -8.32 7.67
C VAL A 22 -2.46 -8.06 6.93
N VAL A 23 -3.15 -6.95 7.23
CA VAL A 23 -4.36 -6.55 6.50
C VAL A 23 -4.08 -6.28 5.01
N PHE A 24 -2.97 -5.62 4.67
CA PHE A 24 -2.54 -5.46 3.27
C PHE A 24 -2.33 -6.82 2.58
N MET A 25 -1.66 -7.76 3.22
CA MET A 25 -1.41 -9.10 2.66
C MET A 25 -2.70 -9.90 2.46
N ILE A 26 -3.64 -9.80 3.40
CA ILE A 26 -4.99 -10.37 3.24
C ILE A 26 -5.68 -9.71 2.06
N GLY A 27 -5.67 -8.38 1.96
CA GLY A 27 -6.22 -7.64 0.83
C GLY A 27 -5.63 -8.10 -0.51
N ALA A 28 -4.31 -8.21 -0.60
CA ALA A 28 -3.60 -8.63 -1.81
C ALA A 28 -3.99 -10.04 -2.29
N SER A 29 -4.38 -10.92 -1.36
CA SER A 29 -4.75 -12.31 -1.64
C SER A 29 -6.27 -12.57 -1.56
N ALA A 30 -7.07 -11.56 -1.22
CA ALA A 30 -8.50 -11.71 -0.99
C ALA A 30 -9.24 -12.08 -2.28
N ALA A 31 -8.95 -11.36 -3.38
CA ALA A 31 -9.62 -11.60 -4.65
C ALA A 31 -9.03 -12.82 -5.37
N ALA A 32 -9.90 -13.73 -5.80
CA ALA A 32 -9.54 -14.93 -6.56
C ALA A 32 -8.76 -14.60 -7.83
N TYR A 33 -9.07 -13.46 -8.46
CA TYR A 33 -8.36 -12.93 -9.62
C TYR A 33 -6.85 -12.87 -9.41
N PHE A 34 -6.38 -12.32 -8.29
CA PHE A 34 -4.95 -12.16 -8.00
C PHE A 34 -4.28 -13.43 -7.48
N ARG A 35 -5.04 -14.51 -7.25
CA ARG A 35 -4.51 -15.82 -6.81
C ARG A 35 -4.23 -16.76 -7.99
N GLN A 36 -4.64 -16.43 -9.20
CA GLN A 36 -4.49 -17.27 -10.38
C GLN A 36 -3.19 -16.97 -11.12
N TRP A 37 -2.49 -18.02 -11.57
CA TRP A 37 -1.32 -17.90 -12.42
C TRP A 37 -1.40 -18.89 -13.60
N PRO A 38 -1.31 -18.43 -14.86
CA PRO A 38 -1.20 -17.03 -15.28
C PRO A 38 -2.49 -16.23 -15.01
N LEU A 39 -2.38 -14.90 -14.92
CA LEU A 39 -3.55 -14.02 -14.87
C LEU A 39 -4.37 -14.16 -16.17
N PRO A 40 -5.71 -14.12 -16.12
CA PRO A 40 -6.53 -14.21 -17.32
C PRO A 40 -6.25 -13.03 -18.25
N ALA A 41 -5.83 -13.30 -19.49
CA ALA A 41 -5.55 -12.24 -20.47
C ALA A 41 -6.81 -11.76 -21.19
N ASP A 42 -7.84 -12.60 -21.29
CA ASP A 42 -9.07 -12.29 -22.01
C ASP A 42 -10.10 -11.58 -21.08
N PRO A 43 -10.72 -10.47 -21.52
CA PRO A 43 -11.67 -9.70 -20.70
C PRO A 43 -12.87 -10.49 -20.18
N LEU A 44 -13.38 -11.47 -20.94
CA LEU A 44 -14.50 -12.32 -20.54
C LEU A 44 -14.09 -13.27 -19.41
N ALA A 45 -12.91 -13.90 -19.47
CA ALA A 45 -12.39 -14.69 -18.35
C ALA A 45 -12.12 -13.82 -17.12
N GLN A 46 -11.56 -12.62 -17.28
CA GLN A 46 -11.37 -11.69 -16.16
C GLN A 46 -12.70 -11.37 -15.48
N LEU A 47 -13.73 -10.96 -16.25
CA LEU A 47 -15.06 -10.68 -15.73
C LEU A 47 -15.69 -11.89 -15.06
N THR A 48 -15.53 -13.08 -15.63
CA THR A 48 -16.07 -14.33 -15.08
C THR A 48 -15.48 -14.63 -13.70
N VAL A 49 -14.16 -14.47 -13.55
CA VAL A 49 -13.50 -14.65 -12.25
C VAL A 49 -13.98 -13.62 -11.23
N ILE A 50 -14.14 -12.36 -11.64
CA ILE A 50 -14.64 -11.29 -10.78
C ILE A 50 -16.09 -11.56 -10.35
N ALA A 51 -16.97 -11.91 -11.28
CA ALA A 51 -18.38 -12.19 -11.02
C ALA A 51 -18.59 -13.37 -10.06
N ASN A 52 -17.70 -14.36 -10.12
CA ASN A 52 -17.73 -15.53 -9.25
C ASN A 52 -17.14 -15.28 -7.86
N ASP A 53 -16.44 -14.16 -7.64
CA ASP A 53 -15.79 -13.83 -6.37
C ASP A 53 -16.51 -12.70 -5.61
N ARG A 54 -17.73 -13.00 -5.16
CA ARG A 54 -18.63 -12.03 -4.52
C ARG A 54 -18.11 -11.42 -3.21
N ILE A 55 -17.11 -12.04 -2.58
CA ILE A 55 -16.56 -11.60 -1.29
C ILE A 55 -15.12 -11.11 -1.45
N GLY A 56 -14.27 -11.89 -2.12
CA GLY A 56 -12.84 -11.57 -2.23
C GLY A 56 -12.58 -10.29 -3.02
N TRP A 57 -13.34 -10.07 -4.10
CA TRP A 57 -13.21 -8.89 -4.94
C TRP A 57 -13.53 -7.57 -4.20
N PRO A 58 -14.72 -7.40 -3.58
CA PRO A 58 -15.00 -6.19 -2.81
C PRO A 58 -14.13 -6.08 -1.55
N ALA A 59 -13.78 -7.19 -0.90
CA ALA A 59 -12.88 -7.17 0.25
C ALA A 59 -11.52 -6.57 -0.14
N GLN A 60 -10.95 -6.99 -1.27
CA GLN A 60 -9.72 -6.40 -1.80
C GLN A 60 -9.89 -4.88 -1.99
N ALA A 61 -10.96 -4.45 -2.67
CA ALA A 61 -11.19 -3.03 -2.93
C ALA A 61 -11.32 -2.17 -1.65
N ILE A 62 -11.76 -2.76 -0.53
CA ILE A 62 -11.96 -2.05 0.75
C ILE A 62 -10.72 -2.11 1.65
N LEU A 63 -10.07 -3.27 1.75
CA LEU A 63 -8.97 -3.47 2.70
C LEU A 63 -7.75 -2.60 2.38
N PHE A 64 -7.48 -2.38 1.09
CA PHE A 64 -6.37 -1.53 0.65
C PHE A 64 -6.47 -0.07 1.12
N PRO A 65 -7.53 0.69 0.80
CA PRO A 65 -7.64 2.07 1.25
C PRO A 65 -7.70 2.18 2.78
N VAL A 66 -8.32 1.21 3.47
CA VAL A 66 -8.30 1.17 4.95
C VAL A 66 -6.88 1.04 5.47
N ALA A 67 -6.11 0.09 4.96
CA ALA A 67 -4.72 -0.09 5.38
C ALA A 67 -3.85 1.13 5.04
N TYR A 68 -4.06 1.75 3.87
CA TYR A 68 -3.34 2.99 3.52
C TYR A 68 -3.62 4.13 4.51
N LEU A 69 -4.90 4.34 4.87
CA LEU A 69 -5.28 5.36 5.84
C LEU A 69 -4.71 5.08 7.23
N VAL A 70 -4.79 3.83 7.69
CA VAL A 70 -4.24 3.43 9.00
C VAL A 70 -2.73 3.67 9.04
N THR A 71 -1.98 3.29 8.00
CA THR A 71 -0.53 3.57 7.95
C THR A 71 -0.23 5.06 7.98
N ALA A 72 -1.00 5.90 7.27
CA ALA A 72 -0.81 7.35 7.33
C ALA A 72 -1.01 7.90 8.75
N VAL A 73 -2.04 7.43 9.47
CA VAL A 73 -2.28 7.80 10.88
C VAL A 73 -1.12 7.35 11.77
N LEU A 74 -0.65 6.10 11.62
CA LEU A 74 0.51 5.61 12.38
C LEU A 74 1.77 6.43 12.10
N PHE A 75 2.00 6.81 10.85
CA PHE A 75 3.12 7.69 10.49
C PHE A 75 2.98 9.08 11.13
N ALA A 76 1.76 9.63 11.21
CA ALA A 76 1.51 10.89 11.90
C ALA A 76 1.86 10.79 13.38
N ILE A 77 1.47 9.69 14.03
CA ILE A 77 1.81 9.42 15.44
C ILE A 77 3.32 9.29 15.61
N ILE A 78 4.02 8.59 14.72
CA ILE A 78 5.49 8.52 14.74
C ILE A 78 6.08 9.93 14.63
N ALA A 79 5.62 10.73 13.66
CA ALA A 79 6.15 12.07 13.40
C ALA A 79 6.09 12.97 14.64
N VAL A 80 4.95 13.04 15.33
CA VAL A 80 4.81 13.88 16.54
C VAL A 80 5.68 13.41 17.72
N ASN A 81 6.12 12.16 17.70
CA ASN A 81 7.00 11.57 18.72
C ASN A 81 8.49 11.66 18.38
N LEU A 82 8.90 12.19 17.22
CA LEU A 82 10.30 12.45 16.91
C LEU A 82 10.76 13.76 17.58
N SER A 83 11.91 13.72 18.24
CA SER A 83 12.41 14.84 19.06
C SER A 83 13.05 15.95 18.24
N ASP A 84 13.78 15.62 17.17
CA ASP A 84 14.43 16.60 16.30
C ASP A 84 13.51 17.10 15.18
N SER A 85 13.67 18.38 14.82
CA SER A 85 12.81 19.04 13.85
C SER A 85 12.96 18.48 12.44
N THR A 86 14.19 18.12 12.03
CA THR A 86 14.49 17.62 10.68
C THR A 86 13.80 16.28 10.42
N SER A 87 14.00 15.29 11.29
CA SER A 87 13.37 13.97 11.18
C SER A 87 11.86 14.07 11.31
N ARG A 88 11.36 14.95 12.18
CA ARG A 88 9.92 15.23 12.29
C ARG A 88 9.33 15.72 10.97
N TRP A 89 9.96 16.68 10.30
CA TRP A 89 9.46 17.19 9.02
C TRP A 89 9.50 16.15 7.90
N LEU A 90 10.52 15.30 7.85
CA LEU A 90 10.53 14.16 6.94
C LEU A 90 9.37 13.20 7.22
N ALA A 91 9.13 12.87 8.49
CA ALA A 91 8.02 11.99 8.89
C ALA A 91 6.65 12.62 8.59
N VAL A 92 6.48 13.93 8.77
CA VAL A 92 5.27 14.66 8.34
C VAL A 92 5.10 14.58 6.83
N GLY A 93 6.17 14.80 6.05
CA GLY A 93 6.16 14.62 4.60
C GLY A 93 5.76 13.19 4.21
N ALA A 94 6.29 12.19 4.91
CA ALA A 94 5.90 10.79 4.73
C ALA A 94 4.42 10.57 4.99
N THR A 95 3.87 11.08 6.10
CA THR A 95 2.44 11.02 6.42
C THR A 95 1.59 11.60 5.31
N LEU A 96 1.93 12.81 4.84
CA LEU A 96 1.15 13.51 3.82
C LEU A 96 1.19 12.77 2.48
N LEU A 97 2.35 12.24 2.08
CA LEU A 97 2.48 11.43 0.86
C LEU A 97 1.73 10.11 0.98
N PHE A 98 1.75 9.47 2.15
CA PHE A 98 1.00 8.23 2.36
C PHE A 98 -0.52 8.48 2.31
N PHE A 99 -0.97 9.59 2.89
CA PHE A 99 -2.37 10.03 2.81
C PHE A 99 -2.77 10.40 1.37
N ALA A 100 -1.90 11.06 0.61
CA ALA A 100 -2.12 11.31 -0.81
C ALA A 100 -2.22 9.98 -1.60
N GLY A 101 -1.37 9.00 -1.29
CA GLY A 101 -1.45 7.65 -1.83
C GLY A 101 -2.79 6.96 -1.50
N PHE A 102 -3.31 7.13 -0.29
CA PHE A 102 -4.66 6.69 0.07
C PHE A 102 -5.73 7.34 -0.84
N LEU A 103 -5.70 8.67 -1.00
CA LEU A 103 -6.68 9.38 -1.85
C LEU A 103 -6.61 8.93 -3.30
N LEU A 104 -5.41 8.72 -3.84
CA LEU A 104 -5.21 8.20 -5.20
C LEU A 104 -5.71 6.76 -5.34
N TRP A 105 -5.75 5.97 -4.27
CA TRP A 105 -6.30 4.63 -4.34
C TRP A 105 -7.84 4.60 -4.35
N LEU A 106 -8.51 5.63 -3.82
CA LEU A 106 -9.99 5.63 -3.72
C LEU A 106 -10.70 5.46 -5.08
N PRO A 107 -10.32 6.15 -6.17
CA PRO A 107 -10.88 5.88 -7.49
C PRO A 107 -10.73 4.42 -7.93
N ILE A 108 -9.55 3.82 -7.70
CA ILE A 108 -9.27 2.41 -8.02
C ILE A 108 -10.24 1.49 -7.27
N SER A 109 -10.45 1.75 -5.98
CA SER A 109 -11.39 1.01 -5.15
C SER A 109 -12.83 1.16 -5.65
N ILE A 110 -13.25 2.37 -6.00
CA ILE A 110 -14.60 2.66 -6.52
C ILE A 110 -14.83 1.91 -7.83
N ASP A 111 -13.90 2.02 -8.79
CA ASP A 111 -13.98 1.34 -10.08
C ASP A 111 -14.08 -0.17 -9.90
N ARG A 112 -13.28 -0.75 -8.98
CA ARG A 112 -13.35 -2.18 -8.67
C ARG A 112 -14.69 -2.57 -8.05
N LEU A 113 -15.21 -1.80 -7.10
CA LEU A 113 -16.52 -2.08 -6.50
C LEU A 113 -17.64 -2.02 -7.54
N GLN A 114 -17.62 -1.02 -8.43
CA GLN A 114 -18.59 -0.89 -9.53
C GLN A 114 -18.46 -2.05 -10.52
N LEU A 115 -17.24 -2.41 -10.90
CA LEU A 115 -16.97 -3.55 -11.78
C LEU A 115 -17.50 -4.85 -11.18
N GLY A 116 -17.25 -5.09 -9.89
CA GLY A 116 -17.75 -6.27 -9.18
C GLY A 116 -19.28 -6.31 -9.11
N ALA A 117 -19.92 -5.17 -8.85
CA ALA A 117 -21.38 -5.06 -8.80
C ALA A 117 -22.04 -5.30 -10.17
N ASN A 118 -21.37 -4.88 -11.25
CA ASN A 118 -21.89 -4.94 -12.61
C ASN A 118 -21.36 -6.13 -13.43
N ALA A 119 -20.48 -6.96 -12.88
CA ALA A 119 -19.77 -8.00 -13.63
C ALA A 119 -20.71 -8.99 -14.34
N ALA A 120 -21.81 -9.40 -13.69
CA ALA A 120 -22.77 -10.32 -14.28
C ALA A 120 -23.48 -9.74 -15.50
N GLU A 121 -23.79 -8.44 -15.46
CA GLU A 121 -24.43 -7.74 -16.58
C GLU A 121 -23.44 -7.54 -17.73
N LEU A 122 -22.19 -7.17 -17.42
CA LEU A 122 -21.12 -7.03 -18.41
C LEU A 122 -20.79 -8.35 -19.13
N ILE A 123 -20.94 -9.49 -18.46
CA ILE A 123 -20.84 -10.82 -19.09
C ILE A 123 -22.05 -11.07 -20.01
N ARG A 124 -23.27 -10.74 -19.56
CA ARG A 124 -24.50 -10.95 -20.31
C ARG A 124 -24.52 -10.16 -21.63
N THR A 125 -23.97 -8.95 -21.63
CA THR A 125 -23.93 -8.06 -22.80
C THR A 125 -22.56 -8.02 -23.48
N TYR A 126 -21.71 -9.03 -23.25
CA TYR A 126 -20.35 -9.03 -23.77
C TYR A 126 -20.33 -9.05 -25.30
N ASP A 127 -19.64 -8.07 -25.89
CA ASP A 127 -19.36 -8.00 -27.34
C ASP A 127 -17.85 -8.17 -27.58
N PRO A 128 -17.42 -9.26 -28.24
CA PRO A 128 -16.00 -9.49 -28.56
C PRO A 128 -15.39 -8.41 -29.46
N SER A 129 -16.19 -7.69 -30.24
CA SER A 129 -15.74 -6.62 -31.14
C SER A 129 -15.53 -5.29 -30.41
N ALA A 130 -16.10 -5.14 -29.21
CA ALA A 130 -15.99 -3.97 -28.35
C ALA A 130 -15.91 -4.39 -26.87
N PRO A 131 -14.82 -5.07 -26.46
CA PRO A 131 -14.73 -5.63 -25.12
C PRO A 131 -14.69 -4.54 -24.04
N PRO A 132 -15.36 -4.74 -22.89
CA PRO A 132 -15.32 -3.81 -21.78
C PRO A 132 -13.90 -3.70 -21.21
N THR A 133 -13.55 -2.50 -20.75
CA THR A 133 -12.27 -2.26 -20.10
C THR A 133 -12.34 -2.71 -18.64
N VAL A 134 -11.73 -3.85 -18.31
CA VAL A 134 -11.80 -4.46 -16.96
C VAL A 134 -10.76 -3.85 -15.99
N MET A 135 -9.60 -3.40 -16.48
CA MET A 135 -8.50 -2.87 -15.64
C MET A 135 -7.79 -1.63 -16.23
N GLY A 136 -8.22 -1.13 -17.38
CA GLY A 136 -7.49 -0.08 -18.13
C GLY A 136 -7.69 1.36 -17.63
N GLY A 137 -8.76 1.65 -16.89
CA GLY A 137 -9.13 3.02 -16.49
C GLY A 137 -8.22 3.67 -15.45
N ALA A 138 -7.44 2.88 -14.69
CA ALA A 138 -6.76 3.34 -13.48
C ALA A 138 -5.22 3.33 -13.55
N SER A 139 -4.63 3.04 -14.71
CA SER A 139 -3.18 2.82 -14.86
C SER A 139 -2.33 4.02 -14.42
N TRP A 140 -2.72 5.24 -14.78
CA TRP A 140 -2.02 6.47 -14.39
C TRP A 140 -2.14 6.80 -12.90
N VAL A 141 -3.31 6.52 -12.32
CA VAL A 141 -3.59 6.76 -10.91
C VAL A 141 -2.79 5.78 -10.04
N PHE A 142 -2.68 4.53 -10.48
CA PHE A 142 -1.90 3.48 -9.81
C PHE A 142 -0.41 3.82 -9.69
N TRP A 143 0.20 4.32 -10.78
CA TRP A 143 1.61 4.72 -10.75
C TRP A 143 1.87 5.94 -9.87
N SER A 144 0.97 6.93 -9.95
CA SER A 144 1.06 8.12 -9.09
C SER A 144 0.96 7.72 -7.61
N GLN A 145 0.01 6.84 -7.28
CA GLN A 145 -0.16 6.30 -5.94
C GLN A 145 1.10 5.55 -5.48
N THR A 146 1.62 4.69 -6.32
CA THR A 146 2.84 3.91 -6.06
C THR A 146 4.01 4.81 -5.68
N LEU A 147 4.25 5.85 -6.47
CA LEU A 147 5.35 6.78 -6.23
C LEU A 147 5.15 7.53 -4.92
N CYS A 148 3.93 7.98 -4.60
CA CYS A 148 3.62 8.60 -3.32
C CYS A 148 3.94 7.65 -2.14
N ILE A 149 3.52 6.40 -2.23
CA ILE A 149 3.70 5.41 -1.16
C ILE A 149 5.19 5.06 -0.96
N LEU A 150 5.95 4.83 -2.04
CA LEU A 150 7.38 4.55 -1.95
C LEU A 150 8.17 5.77 -1.48
N ALA A 151 7.87 6.97 -1.97
CA ALA A 151 8.48 8.19 -1.46
C ALA A 151 8.19 8.40 0.02
N ALA A 152 6.95 8.13 0.47
CA ALA A 152 6.60 8.20 1.88
C ALA A 152 7.43 7.23 2.73
N MET A 153 7.60 5.98 2.30
CA MET A 153 8.45 5.01 2.99
C MET A 153 9.91 5.43 3.01
N ALA A 154 10.42 6.03 1.93
CA ALA A 154 11.78 6.55 1.89
C ALA A 154 12.00 7.68 2.91
N LEU A 155 11.05 8.62 2.97
CA LEU A 155 11.09 9.73 3.94
C LEU A 155 10.96 9.22 5.38
N MET A 156 10.05 8.27 5.65
CA MET A 156 9.89 7.70 7.00
C MET A 156 11.11 6.88 7.42
N GLY A 157 11.70 6.09 6.52
CA GLY A 157 12.94 5.37 6.78
C GLY A 157 14.09 6.32 7.14
N ALA A 158 14.25 7.41 6.38
CA ALA A 158 15.26 8.43 6.64
C ALA A 158 15.00 9.15 7.97
N ALA A 159 13.75 9.51 8.26
CA ALA A 159 13.35 10.12 9.53
C ALA A 159 13.73 9.22 10.73
N LEU A 160 13.39 7.93 10.67
CA LEU A 160 13.69 6.98 11.74
C LEU A 160 15.20 6.72 11.89
N ALA A 161 15.96 6.75 10.79
CA ALA A 161 17.41 6.62 10.83
C ALA A 161 18.08 7.83 11.49
N MET A 162 17.71 9.04 11.04
CA MET A 162 18.29 10.29 11.54
C MET A 162 17.92 10.57 13.01
N ALA A 163 16.71 10.20 13.42
CA ALA A 163 16.29 10.30 14.82
C ALA A 163 16.92 9.23 15.74
N GLY A 164 17.73 8.32 15.18
CA GLY A 164 18.39 7.25 15.94
C GLY A 164 17.46 6.12 16.39
N VAL A 165 16.19 6.11 15.96
CA VAL A 165 15.21 5.07 16.31
C VAL A 165 15.55 3.76 15.60
N LEU A 166 15.88 3.83 14.31
CA LEU A 166 16.33 2.71 13.48
C LEU A 166 17.57 3.10 12.67
N PRO A 167 18.75 3.26 13.28
CA PRO A 167 19.90 3.93 12.65
C PRO A 167 20.34 3.27 11.33
N THR A 168 20.50 1.95 11.33
CA THR A 168 20.90 1.19 10.13
C THR A 168 19.69 0.80 9.29
N LEU A 169 18.64 0.29 9.94
CA LEU A 169 17.48 -0.26 9.24
C LEU A 169 16.66 0.82 8.52
N GLY A 170 16.58 2.03 9.06
CA GLY A 170 15.91 3.15 8.41
C GLY A 170 16.55 3.52 7.07
N TRP A 171 17.89 3.51 6.97
CA TRP A 171 18.57 3.71 5.68
C TRP A 171 18.37 2.57 4.70
N VAL A 172 18.30 1.32 5.18
CA VAL A 172 17.94 0.16 4.34
C VAL A 172 16.54 0.35 3.76
N ILE A 173 15.57 0.74 4.58
CA ILE A 173 14.19 1.06 4.14
C ILE A 173 14.19 2.15 3.08
N THR A 174 14.93 3.24 3.31
CA THR A 174 15.08 4.34 2.35
C THR A 174 15.64 3.85 1.02
N GLY A 175 16.73 3.09 1.05
CA GLY A 175 17.36 2.54 -0.14
C GLY A 175 16.43 1.60 -0.92
N LEU A 176 15.72 0.70 -0.23
CA LEU A 176 14.76 -0.21 -0.84
C LEU A 176 13.59 0.54 -1.49
N ALA A 177 13.08 1.58 -0.84
CA ALA A 177 11.99 2.38 -1.37
C ALA A 177 12.42 3.18 -2.61
N VAL A 178 13.61 3.79 -2.59
CA VAL A 178 14.17 4.51 -3.74
C VAL A 178 14.48 3.56 -4.90
N ALA A 179 15.10 2.42 -4.63
CA ALA A 179 15.34 1.39 -5.63
C ALA A 179 14.02 0.86 -6.20
N GLY A 180 12.99 0.68 -5.37
CA GLY A 180 11.64 0.31 -5.79
C GLY A 180 11.02 1.33 -6.75
N MET A 181 11.21 2.64 -6.53
CA MET A 181 10.74 3.67 -7.47
C MET A 181 11.49 3.60 -8.82
N ALA A 182 12.80 3.40 -8.79
CA ALA A 182 13.63 3.33 -9.99
C ALA A 182 13.40 2.05 -10.81
N LEU A 183 13.24 0.90 -10.15
CA LEU A 183 13.07 -0.41 -10.81
C LEU A 183 11.60 -0.70 -11.13
N GLY A 184 10.67 -0.27 -10.27
CA GLY A 184 9.24 -0.47 -10.46
C GLY A 184 8.76 0.16 -11.77
N THR A 185 9.23 1.37 -12.07
CA THR A 185 8.90 2.10 -13.30
C THR A 185 9.44 1.45 -14.58
N LEU A 186 10.44 0.56 -14.48
CA LEU A 186 11.14 -0.03 -15.64
C LEU A 186 10.69 -1.45 -15.97
N VAL A 187 10.24 -2.24 -14.99
CA VAL A 187 10.16 -3.70 -15.16
C VAL A 187 8.77 -4.27 -14.92
N MET A 188 7.92 -3.66 -14.08
CA MET A 188 6.76 -4.41 -13.56
C MET A 188 5.46 -3.61 -13.46
N HIS A 189 4.51 -3.95 -14.33
CA HIS A 189 3.19 -3.32 -14.44
C HIS A 189 2.37 -3.30 -13.12
N ASP A 190 2.49 -4.32 -12.25
CA ASP A 190 1.62 -4.49 -11.05
C ASP A 190 2.37 -4.82 -9.73
N TRP A 191 3.71 -4.75 -9.71
CA TRP A 191 4.54 -5.13 -8.54
C TRP A 191 4.73 -4.10 -7.41
N PRO A 192 4.58 -2.78 -7.63
CA PRO A 192 4.83 -1.81 -6.57
C PRO A 192 4.00 -1.99 -5.28
N PRO A 193 2.75 -2.50 -5.32
CA PRO A 193 2.00 -2.82 -4.12
C PRO A 193 2.73 -3.88 -3.28
N PHE A 194 3.31 -4.92 -3.90
CA PHE A 194 4.04 -5.97 -3.16
C PHE A 194 5.23 -5.42 -2.37
N MET A 195 6.06 -4.58 -3.02
CA MET A 195 7.22 -3.96 -2.35
C MET A 195 6.80 -3.09 -1.17
N SER A 196 5.65 -2.41 -1.26
CA SER A 196 5.16 -1.58 -0.16
C SER A 196 4.87 -2.37 1.11
N TYR A 197 4.30 -3.58 1.02
CA TYR A 197 4.04 -4.40 2.21
C TYR A 197 5.32 -4.96 2.82
N VAL A 198 6.29 -5.35 1.98
CA VAL A 198 7.57 -5.89 2.45
C VAL A 198 8.37 -4.82 3.18
N ILE A 199 8.45 -3.61 2.61
CA ILE A 199 9.17 -2.50 3.26
C ILE A 199 8.49 -2.10 4.56
N LEU A 200 7.16 -1.98 4.58
CA LEU A 200 6.41 -1.70 5.81
C LEU A 200 6.53 -2.84 6.83
N LEU A 201 6.61 -4.10 6.41
CA LEU A 201 6.85 -5.24 7.30
C LEU A 201 8.21 -5.11 8.00
N VAL A 202 9.26 -4.81 7.22
CA VAL A 202 10.61 -4.63 7.74
C VAL A 202 10.64 -3.45 8.73
N MET A 203 10.00 -2.33 8.39
CA MET A 203 9.84 -1.18 9.28
C MET A 203 9.10 -1.56 10.57
N ALA A 204 7.98 -2.26 10.47
CA ALA A 204 7.18 -2.69 11.60
C ALA A 204 7.99 -3.59 12.54
N VAL A 205 8.67 -4.62 12.00
CA VAL A 205 9.54 -5.52 12.78
C VAL A 205 10.68 -4.77 13.45
N GLY A 206 11.28 -3.80 12.76
CA GLY A 206 12.29 -2.91 13.34
C GLY A 206 11.75 -2.14 14.54
N LEU A 207 10.63 -1.45 14.37
CA LEU A 207 9.97 -0.68 15.43
C LEU A 207 9.54 -1.55 16.61
N MET A 208 9.04 -2.77 16.39
CA MET A 208 8.68 -3.69 17.49
C MET A 208 9.86 -4.08 18.38
N ARG A 209 11.09 -3.94 17.87
CA ARG A 209 12.33 -4.29 18.55
C ARG A 209 13.02 -3.08 19.18
N THR A 210 12.46 -1.87 19.08
CA THR A 210 13.00 -0.71 19.78
C THR A 210 12.71 -0.84 21.28
N GLY A 211 13.75 -0.84 22.10
CA GLY A 211 13.76 -1.09 23.54
C GLY A 211 15.13 -1.58 23.98
#